data_AF-A0A515A238-F1
#
_entry.id   AF-A0A515A238-F1
#
_cell.length_a   1.000
_cell.length_b   1.000
_cell.length_c   1.000
_cell.angle_alpha   90.00
_cell.angle_beta   90.00
_cell.angle_gamma   90.00
#
_symmetry.space_group_name_H-M   'P 1'
#
loop_
_entity.id
_entity.type
_entity.pdbx_description
1 polymer ?
#
loop_
_entity_poly.entity_id
_entity_poly.type
_entity_poly.pdbx_seq_one_letter_code
_entity_poly.pdbx_strand_id
1 'polypeptide(L)'
;MPNVALQKVNIKSHLTGLFLYDGKTDRDIEIYPKTLEGRTAMADAIKSGTYPHPITVSNGAVIEANTVPPLEMPDAPATTYPAFSTGHMQAELATGAGSYTNAPGDENVRGTITDSSGNLTYNNVNNTLGATLSGFKFVHRYQTNTSEGGIGAYRINGGSWVNFTMTGNDGTRKTATLSNDITLQSGMNTIDFKWVSGTQWAQDWIEITRDATS
;
A
#
# COMPACT_ATOMS: atom_id res chain seq x y z
N MET A 1 -15.25 -15.09 -22.99
CA MET A 1 -13.78 -15.23 -22.84
C MET A 1 -13.21 -13.83 -22.88
N PRO A 2 -12.18 -13.46 -22.09
CA PRO A 2 -11.61 -12.13 -22.20
C PRO A 2 -11.04 -11.93 -23.60
N ASN A 3 -11.47 -10.88 -24.30
CA ASN A 3 -11.01 -10.51 -25.66
C ASN A 3 -9.63 -9.83 -25.62
N VAL A 4 -8.76 -10.29 -24.72
CA VAL A 4 -7.46 -9.67 -24.46
C VAL A 4 -6.38 -10.69 -24.80
N ALA A 5 -5.42 -10.27 -25.61
CA ALA A 5 -4.26 -11.07 -25.97
C ALA A 5 -2.96 -10.31 -25.65
N LEU A 6 -1.97 -11.01 -25.13
CA LEU A 6 -0.65 -10.42 -24.92
C LEU A 6 0.03 -10.11 -26.26
N GLN A 7 0.51 -8.87 -26.42
CA GLN A 7 1.14 -8.37 -27.63
C GLN A 7 2.54 -7.83 -27.32
N LYS A 8 3.55 -8.30 -28.04
CA LYS A 8 4.88 -7.66 -28.04
C LYS A 8 4.83 -6.37 -28.85
N VAL A 9 5.41 -5.30 -28.32
CA VAL A 9 5.57 -4.00 -28.98
C VAL A 9 7.05 -3.63 -29.03
N ASN A 10 7.46 -2.96 -30.11
CA ASN A 10 8.81 -2.44 -30.26
C ASN A 10 8.70 -0.92 -30.40
N ILE A 11 9.31 -0.18 -29.49
CA ILE A 11 9.30 1.28 -29.53
C ILE A 11 10.50 1.75 -30.35
N LYS A 12 10.22 2.62 -31.31
CA LYS A 12 11.22 3.20 -32.21
C LYS A 12 11.08 4.70 -32.22
N SER A 13 12.20 5.40 -32.34
CA SER A 13 12.20 6.86 -32.53
C SER A 13 11.50 7.20 -33.84
N HIS A 14 10.51 8.10 -33.78
CA HIS A 14 9.83 8.58 -34.97
C HIS A 14 10.72 9.50 -35.83
N LEU A 15 11.79 10.06 -35.24
CA LEU A 15 12.73 10.94 -35.93
C LEU A 15 13.81 10.16 -36.68
N THR A 16 14.35 9.10 -36.06
CA THR A 16 15.51 8.37 -36.59
C THR A 16 15.19 6.95 -37.04
N GLY A 17 14.02 6.42 -36.71
CA GLY A 17 13.64 5.02 -36.95
C GLY A 17 14.39 4.02 -36.08
N LEU A 18 15.30 4.49 -35.21
CA LEU A 18 16.11 3.64 -34.34
C LEU A 18 15.23 2.91 -33.34
N PHE A 19 15.54 1.63 -33.12
CA PHE A 19 14.97 0.86 -32.02
C PHE A 19 15.46 1.45 -30.69
N LEU A 20 14.52 1.67 -29.77
CA LEU A 20 14.81 2.22 -28.45
C LEU A 20 14.75 1.10 -27.41
N TYR A 21 13.61 0.43 -27.31
CA TYR A 21 13.37 -0.68 -26.38
C TYR A 21 12.11 -1.47 -26.78
N ASP A 22 11.94 -2.66 -26.22
CA ASP A 22 10.77 -3.51 -26.41
C ASP A 22 9.93 -3.62 -25.14
N GLY A 23 8.66 -3.99 -25.33
CA GLY A 23 7.73 -4.21 -24.23
C GLY A 23 6.62 -5.16 -24.60
N LYS A 24 5.74 -5.38 -23.64
CA LYS A 24 4.54 -6.21 -23.77
C LYS A 24 3.35 -5.41 -23.27
N THR A 25 2.20 -5.62 -23.90
CA THR A 25 0.94 -4.99 -23.49
C THR A 25 -0.22 -5.92 -23.79
N ASP A 26 -1.32 -5.70 -23.09
CA ASP A 26 -2.59 -6.33 -23.40
C ASP A 26 -3.20 -5.66 -24.62
N ARG A 27 -3.72 -6.48 -25.54
CA ARG A 27 -4.38 -6.06 -26.76
C ARG A 27 -5.83 -6.52 -26.76
N ASP A 28 -6.75 -5.58 -26.75
CA ASP A 28 -8.16 -5.82 -27.05
C ASP A 28 -8.30 -6.22 -28.53
N ILE A 29 -8.69 -7.47 -28.79
CA ILE A 29 -8.80 -8.01 -30.15
C ILE A 29 -10.10 -7.62 -30.87
N GLU A 30 -11.08 -7.04 -30.16
CA GLU A 30 -12.27 -6.46 -30.79
C GLU A 30 -11.98 -5.05 -31.33
N ILE A 31 -11.27 -4.23 -30.54
CA ILE A 31 -10.89 -2.87 -30.95
C ILE A 31 -9.69 -2.88 -31.91
N TYR A 32 -8.71 -3.75 -31.65
CA TYR A 32 -7.50 -3.89 -32.46
C TYR A 32 -7.37 -5.33 -32.98
N PRO A 33 -8.14 -5.75 -34.00
CA PRO A 33 -8.12 -7.13 -34.52
C PRO A 33 -6.73 -7.56 -34.98
N LYS A 34 -6.38 -8.86 -34.87
CA LYS A 34 -5.07 -9.44 -35.26
C LYS A 34 -4.76 -9.40 -36.77
N THR A 35 -5.30 -8.43 -37.50
CA THR A 35 -5.04 -8.11 -38.90
C THR A 35 -3.92 -7.06 -39.03
N LEU A 36 -3.55 -6.72 -40.27
CA LEU A 36 -2.62 -5.61 -40.54
C LEU A 36 -3.21 -4.28 -40.09
N GLU A 37 -4.46 -4.00 -40.44
CA GLU A 37 -5.17 -2.77 -40.09
C GLU A 37 -5.25 -2.57 -38.57
N GLY A 38 -5.64 -3.61 -37.82
CA GLY A 38 -5.72 -3.51 -36.36
C GLY A 38 -4.35 -3.34 -35.70
N ARG A 39 -3.26 -3.86 -36.29
CA ARG A 39 -1.89 -3.57 -35.81
C ARG A 39 -1.49 -2.13 -36.08
N THR A 40 -1.84 -1.58 -37.25
CA THR A 40 -1.58 -0.17 -37.58
C THR A 40 -2.35 0.76 -36.64
N ALA A 41 -3.65 0.52 -36.45
CA ALA A 41 -4.48 1.30 -35.53
C ALA A 41 -3.97 1.26 -34.08
N MET A 42 -3.50 0.10 -33.62
CA MET A 42 -2.86 -0.04 -32.31
C MET A 42 -1.56 0.77 -32.23
N ALA A 43 -0.71 0.68 -33.25
CA ALA A 43 0.54 1.43 -33.29
C ALA A 43 0.31 2.94 -33.30
N ASP A 44 -0.69 3.42 -34.04
CA ASP A 44 -1.07 4.82 -34.08
C ASP A 44 -1.61 5.30 -32.73
N ALA A 45 -2.46 4.51 -32.07
CA ALA A 45 -2.97 4.82 -30.73
C ALA A 45 -1.85 4.90 -29.68
N ILE A 46 -0.86 4.01 -29.73
CA ILE A 46 0.31 4.08 -28.85
C ILE A 46 1.12 5.33 -29.16
N LYS A 47 1.36 5.63 -30.44
CA LYS A 47 2.12 6.80 -30.89
C LYS A 47 1.46 8.12 -30.49
N SER A 48 0.13 8.19 -30.49
CA SER A 48 -0.64 9.36 -30.06
C SER A 48 -0.93 9.42 -28.57
N GLY A 49 -0.54 8.40 -27.78
CA GLY A 49 -0.82 8.34 -26.35
C GLY A 49 -2.31 8.18 -26.04
N THR A 50 -3.06 7.47 -26.90
CA THR A 50 -4.49 7.18 -26.70
C THR A 50 -4.77 5.69 -26.52
N TYR A 51 -3.71 4.88 -26.38
CA TYR A 51 -3.83 3.45 -26.18
C TYR A 51 -4.22 3.13 -24.73
N PRO A 52 -5.32 2.41 -24.48
CA PRO A 52 -5.93 2.32 -23.14
C PRO A 52 -5.27 1.28 -22.21
N HIS A 53 -4.24 0.58 -22.67
CA HIS A 53 -3.53 -0.42 -21.85
C HIS A 53 -2.09 0.02 -21.60
N PRO A 54 -1.53 -0.25 -20.41
CA PRO A 54 -0.14 0.05 -20.11
C PRO A 54 0.81 -0.86 -20.91
N ILE A 55 2.05 -0.40 -21.11
CA ILE A 55 3.13 -1.19 -21.73
C ILE A 55 4.17 -1.50 -20.65
N THR A 56 4.40 -2.79 -20.39
CA THR A 56 5.52 -3.25 -19.55
C THR A 56 6.74 -3.46 -20.43
N VAL A 57 7.77 -2.64 -20.26
CA VAL A 57 9.02 -2.75 -21.01
C VAL A 57 9.88 -3.92 -20.49
N SER A 58 10.89 -4.32 -21.24
CA SER A 58 11.68 -5.53 -20.96
C SER A 58 12.45 -5.52 -19.64
N ASN A 59 12.79 -4.35 -19.10
CA ASN A 59 13.37 -4.19 -17.75
C ASN A 59 12.32 -4.17 -16.62
N GLY A 60 11.03 -4.38 -16.95
CA GLY A 60 9.92 -4.41 -15.99
C GLY A 60 9.25 -3.06 -15.72
N ALA A 61 9.78 -1.95 -16.26
CA ALA A 61 9.16 -0.64 -16.08
C ALA A 61 7.81 -0.56 -16.79
N VAL A 62 6.94 0.33 -16.32
CA VAL A 62 5.59 0.50 -16.86
C VAL A 62 5.50 1.88 -17.51
N ILE A 63 5.08 1.90 -18.77
CA ILE A 63 4.55 3.10 -19.43
C ILE A 63 3.05 3.06 -19.22
N GLU A 64 2.53 4.06 -18.52
CA GLU A 64 1.11 4.15 -18.18
C GLU A 64 0.21 4.18 -19.43
N ALA A 65 -1.03 3.72 -19.27
CA ALA A 65 -2.04 3.83 -20.32
C ALA A 65 -2.22 5.29 -20.76
N ASN A 66 -2.63 5.49 -22.01
CA ASN A 66 -2.86 6.81 -22.60
C ASN A 66 -1.64 7.76 -22.48
N THR A 67 -0.43 7.20 -22.56
CA THR A 67 0.82 7.96 -22.52
C THR A 67 1.62 7.67 -23.78
N VAL A 68 2.27 8.70 -24.34
CA VAL A 68 3.22 8.55 -25.44
C VAL A 68 4.49 7.89 -24.89
N PRO A 69 4.96 6.75 -25.44
CA PRO A 69 6.20 6.13 -25.00
C PRO A 69 7.40 7.10 -25.07
N PRO A 70 8.21 7.21 -24.01
CA PRO A 70 9.37 8.11 -24.00
C PRO A 70 10.46 7.67 -24.99
N LEU A 71 11.35 8.61 -25.35
CA LEU A 71 12.48 8.31 -26.23
C LEU A 71 13.61 7.52 -25.54
N GLU A 72 13.61 7.49 -24.22
CA GLU A 72 14.53 6.70 -23.41
C GLU A 72 13.74 5.60 -22.70
N MET A 73 14.37 4.43 -22.51
CA MET A 73 13.73 3.34 -21.77
C MET A 73 13.48 3.81 -20.34
N PRO A 74 12.25 3.71 -19.81
CA PRO A 74 11.99 4.08 -18.43
C PRO A 74 12.83 3.23 -17.47
N ASP A 75 13.20 3.81 -16.33
CA ASP A 75 13.95 3.11 -15.31
C ASP A 75 13.18 1.89 -14.81
N ALA A 76 13.90 0.78 -14.63
CA ALA A 76 13.34 -0.42 -14.04
C ALA A 76 12.73 -0.08 -12.66
N PRO A 77 11.63 -0.74 -12.26
CA PRO A 77 11.12 -0.59 -10.90
C PRO A 77 12.23 -0.97 -9.92
N ALA A 78 12.41 -0.19 -8.86
CA ALA A 78 13.33 -0.57 -7.82
C ALA A 78 12.93 -1.94 -7.25
N THR A 79 13.86 -2.89 -7.26
CA THR A 79 13.68 -4.23 -6.68
C THR A 79 14.34 -4.36 -5.31
N THR A 80 15.25 -3.43 -5.00
CA THR A 80 15.94 -3.33 -3.72
C THR A 80 15.46 -2.11 -2.97
N TYR A 81 15.10 -2.31 -1.71
CA TYR A 81 14.66 -1.26 -0.81
C TYR A 81 15.47 -1.35 0.48
N PRO A 82 15.92 -0.23 1.07
CA PRO A 82 16.51 -0.24 2.39
C PRO A 82 15.49 -0.72 3.43
N ALA A 83 15.98 -1.09 4.61
CA ALA A 83 15.11 -1.36 5.74
C ALA A 83 14.26 -0.11 6.07
N PHE A 84 13.03 -0.35 6.49
CA PHE A 84 12.06 0.68 6.82
C PHE A 84 11.54 0.47 8.23
N SER A 85 11.37 1.58 8.97
CA SER A 85 10.59 1.64 10.19
C SER A 85 9.93 3.00 10.30
N THR A 86 8.69 3.03 10.75
CA THR A 86 8.01 4.27 11.17
C THR A 86 8.53 4.81 12.50
N GLY A 87 9.30 4.01 13.24
CA GLY A 87 9.45 4.16 14.69
C GLY A 87 8.11 3.99 15.42
N HIS A 88 8.12 4.22 16.73
CA HIS A 88 6.90 4.23 17.54
C HIS A 88 6.04 5.46 17.21
N MET A 89 4.97 5.24 16.48
CA MET A 89 3.92 6.24 16.26
C MET A 89 2.96 6.24 17.45
N GLN A 90 3.04 7.31 18.23
CA GLN A 90 2.31 7.48 19.49
C GLN A 90 0.80 7.64 19.26
N ALA A 91 -0.04 6.88 19.98
CA ALA A 91 -1.50 6.92 19.90
C ALA A 91 -2.06 8.28 20.33
N GLU A 92 -1.35 8.95 21.21
CA GLU A 92 -1.62 10.29 21.73
C GLU A 92 -1.63 11.35 20.63
N LEU A 93 -0.92 11.10 19.51
CA LEU A 93 -0.86 11.97 18.35
C LEU A 93 -1.85 11.59 17.24
N ALA A 94 -2.52 10.43 17.37
CA ALA A 94 -3.58 10.03 16.46
C ALA A 94 -4.83 10.89 16.65
N THR A 95 -5.85 10.73 15.82
CA THR A 95 -7.16 11.40 15.96
C THR A 95 -8.27 10.43 16.33
N GLY A 96 -9.41 10.93 16.82
CA GLY A 96 -10.62 10.10 17.04
C GLY A 96 -10.77 9.50 18.45
N ALA A 97 -10.99 8.19 18.53
CA ALA A 97 -11.34 7.47 19.76
C ALA A 97 -10.27 7.59 20.86
N GLY A 98 -10.71 7.55 22.12
CA GLY A 98 -9.82 7.62 23.28
C GLY A 98 -9.37 9.05 23.61
N SER A 99 -9.39 9.39 24.89
CA SER A 99 -8.93 10.70 25.40
C SER A 99 -7.47 10.63 25.85
N TYR A 100 -6.77 11.77 25.80
CA TYR A 100 -5.41 11.89 26.27
C TYR A 100 -5.10 13.34 26.70
N THR A 101 -4.27 13.52 27.74
CA THR A 101 -4.00 14.83 28.35
C THR A 101 -2.54 15.12 28.67
N ASN A 102 -1.62 14.16 28.50
CA ASN A 102 -0.20 14.32 28.87
C ASN A 102 0.66 14.69 27.64
N ALA A 103 1.99 14.61 27.76
CA ALA A 103 2.91 14.75 26.63
C ALA A 103 3.17 13.39 25.95
N PRO A 104 2.96 13.24 24.62
CA PRO A 104 3.10 11.97 23.90
C PRO A 104 4.42 11.25 24.17
N GLY A 105 4.39 9.91 24.17
CA GLY A 105 5.58 9.09 24.32
C GLY A 105 5.27 7.73 24.94
N ASP A 106 6.27 6.84 24.88
CA ASP A 106 6.20 5.42 25.23
C ASP A 106 5.76 5.10 26.67
N GLU A 107 5.59 6.09 27.53
CA GLU A 107 5.11 5.90 28.90
C GLU A 107 3.64 6.30 29.07
N ASN A 108 2.95 6.56 27.97
CA ASN A 108 1.56 6.95 27.97
C ASN A 108 0.71 5.97 27.17
N VAL A 109 -0.59 6.04 27.41
CA VAL A 109 -1.57 5.40 26.56
C VAL A 109 -2.64 6.43 26.23
N ARG A 110 -3.12 6.37 25.00
CA ARG A 110 -4.40 6.95 24.65
C ARG A 110 -5.51 6.12 25.28
N GLY A 111 -6.46 6.81 25.90
CA GLY A 111 -7.57 6.22 26.62
C GLY A 111 -8.38 5.24 25.77
N THR A 112 -9.25 4.50 26.47
CA THR A 112 -9.92 3.32 25.95
C THR A 112 -10.66 3.56 24.63
N ILE A 113 -10.45 2.65 23.67
CA ILE A 113 -11.20 2.58 22.42
C ILE A 113 -12.48 1.78 22.66
N THR A 114 -13.63 2.39 22.36
CA THR A 114 -14.97 1.80 22.50
C THR A 114 -15.80 1.96 21.22
N ASP A 115 -16.89 1.22 21.12
CA ASP A 115 -17.87 1.29 20.03
C ASP A 115 -18.45 2.71 19.79
N SER A 116 -18.68 3.45 20.86
CA SER A 116 -19.28 4.78 20.89
C SER A 116 -18.28 5.91 20.62
N SER A 117 -16.98 5.63 20.75
CA SER A 117 -15.90 6.61 20.58
C SER A 117 -15.41 6.77 19.14
N GLY A 118 -15.93 5.96 18.21
CA GLY A 118 -15.48 5.92 16.81
C GLY A 118 -14.16 5.18 16.64
N ASN A 119 -13.40 5.55 15.61
CA ASN A 119 -12.11 4.94 15.31
C ASN A 119 -10.97 5.74 15.91
N LEU A 120 -9.91 5.07 16.34
CA LEU A 120 -8.60 5.68 16.55
C LEU A 120 -7.85 5.69 15.22
N THR A 121 -7.47 6.86 14.73
CA THR A 121 -6.88 7.02 13.39
C THR A 121 -5.47 7.58 13.45
N TYR A 122 -4.51 6.76 13.06
CA TYR A 122 -3.14 7.18 12.79
C TYR A 122 -3.07 7.76 11.38
N ASN A 123 -2.81 9.07 11.32
CA ASN A 123 -2.55 9.77 10.08
C ASN A 123 -1.05 9.78 9.78
N ASN A 124 -0.70 10.00 8.52
CA ASN A 124 0.69 10.21 8.09
C ASN A 124 1.64 9.03 8.36
N VAL A 125 1.13 7.80 8.25
CA VAL A 125 1.97 6.61 8.22
C VAL A 125 2.70 6.61 6.88
N ASN A 126 3.90 7.20 6.86
CA ASN A 126 4.58 7.53 5.61
C ASN A 126 5.51 6.40 5.17
N ASN A 127 5.19 5.78 4.03
CA ASN A 127 6.09 4.90 3.33
C ASN A 127 7.02 5.73 2.43
N THR A 128 8.21 6.02 2.93
CA THR A 128 9.23 6.81 2.23
C THR A 128 10.03 6.01 1.20
N LEU A 129 9.75 4.71 1.03
CA LEU A 129 10.41 3.86 0.04
C LEU A 129 10.00 4.20 -1.40
N GLY A 130 9.02 5.10 -1.59
CA GLY A 130 8.65 5.63 -2.90
C GLY A 130 7.82 4.69 -3.78
N ALA A 131 7.48 3.50 -3.28
CA ALA A 131 6.68 2.52 -3.99
C ALA A 131 5.61 1.89 -3.09
N THR A 132 4.51 1.43 -3.70
CA THR A 132 3.53 0.58 -3.01
C THR A 132 4.13 -0.81 -2.83
N LEU A 133 4.27 -1.27 -1.58
CA LEU A 133 4.95 -2.52 -1.26
C LEU A 133 4.16 -3.35 -0.25
N SER A 134 4.28 -4.69 -0.30
CA SER A 134 3.74 -5.65 0.67
C SER A 134 4.86 -6.36 1.42
N GLY A 135 4.59 -7.00 2.56
CA GLY A 135 5.60 -7.63 3.42
C GLY A 135 6.06 -6.74 4.58
N PHE A 136 5.29 -5.72 4.92
CA PHE A 136 5.54 -4.94 6.13
C PHE A 136 5.01 -5.70 7.36
N LYS A 137 5.82 -5.73 8.42
CA LYS A 137 5.42 -6.19 9.75
C LYS A 137 4.72 -5.06 10.48
N PHE A 138 3.56 -5.34 11.04
CA PHE A 138 2.75 -4.38 11.78
C PHE A 138 2.64 -4.79 13.24
N VAL A 139 3.09 -3.91 14.13
CA VAL A 139 3.12 -4.12 15.57
C VAL A 139 2.36 -3.01 16.25
N HIS A 140 1.72 -3.35 17.37
CA HIS A 140 1.14 -2.35 18.26
C HIS A 140 1.46 -2.69 19.71
N ARG A 141 1.47 -1.67 20.56
CA ARG A 141 1.52 -1.82 22.02
C ARG A 141 0.24 -1.28 22.63
N TYR A 142 -0.34 -2.05 23.54
CA TYR A 142 -1.63 -1.75 24.14
C TYR A 142 -1.66 -2.11 25.62
N GLN A 143 -2.65 -1.58 26.33
CA GLN A 143 -2.95 -1.89 27.72
C GLN A 143 -4.44 -2.18 27.88
N THR A 144 -4.77 -3.20 28.65
CA THR A 144 -6.13 -3.51 29.11
C THR A 144 -6.11 -3.56 30.63
N ASN A 145 -7.23 -3.30 31.29
CA ASN A 145 -7.34 -3.36 32.75
C ASN A 145 -8.04 -4.65 33.23
N THR A 146 -8.14 -5.67 32.37
CA THR A 146 -8.73 -6.96 32.71
C THR A 146 -7.83 -8.11 32.26
N SER A 147 -8.15 -9.30 32.76
CA SER A 147 -7.42 -10.54 32.42
C SER A 147 -8.05 -11.27 31.24
N GLU A 148 -9.28 -10.92 30.85
CA GLU A 148 -9.93 -11.52 29.69
C GLU A 148 -9.40 -10.97 28.36
N GLY A 149 -9.52 -11.80 27.32
CA GLY A 149 -9.21 -11.37 25.96
C GLY A 149 -10.30 -10.51 25.32
N GLY A 150 -9.92 -9.81 24.26
CA GLY A 150 -10.82 -9.01 23.43
C GLY A 150 -10.53 -9.16 21.94
N ILE A 151 -11.39 -8.56 21.13
CA ILE A 151 -11.21 -8.46 19.68
C ILE A 151 -11.16 -6.98 19.31
N GLY A 152 -10.07 -6.61 18.65
CA GLY A 152 -9.94 -5.35 17.95
C GLY A 152 -9.95 -5.58 16.44
N ALA A 153 -10.09 -4.50 15.69
CA ALA A 153 -9.86 -4.54 14.25
C ALA A 153 -9.06 -3.33 13.80
N TYR A 154 -8.24 -3.53 12.77
CA TYR A 154 -7.57 -2.45 12.07
C TYR A 154 -7.95 -2.45 10.59
N ARG A 155 -7.75 -1.32 9.91
CA ARG A 155 -7.76 -1.24 8.44
C ARG A 155 -6.75 -0.20 7.98
N ILE A 156 -6.34 -0.32 6.73
CA ILE A 156 -5.38 0.57 6.09
C ILE A 156 -6.09 1.28 4.94
N ASN A 157 -5.91 2.60 4.84
CA ASN A 157 -6.44 3.44 3.75
C ASN A 157 -7.95 3.23 3.48
N GLY A 158 -8.74 3.08 4.54
CA GLY A 158 -10.19 2.88 4.44
C GLY A 158 -10.63 1.51 3.90
N GLY A 159 -9.71 0.55 3.72
CA GLY A 159 -10.00 -0.80 3.26
C GLY A 159 -10.82 -1.65 4.24
N SER A 160 -10.88 -2.96 3.96
CA SER A 160 -11.57 -3.92 4.81
C SER A 160 -10.96 -4.00 6.21
N TRP A 161 -11.83 -4.19 7.21
CA TRP A 161 -11.41 -4.43 8.59
C TRP A 161 -10.80 -5.83 8.74
N VAL A 162 -9.64 -5.89 9.41
CA VAL A 162 -8.96 -7.12 9.79
C VAL A 162 -9.02 -7.25 11.31
N ASN A 163 -9.64 -8.33 11.78
CA ASN A 163 -9.75 -8.59 13.21
C ASN A 163 -8.42 -9.11 13.76
N PHE A 164 -8.11 -8.73 15.01
CA PHE A 164 -7.00 -9.26 15.79
C PHE A 164 -7.45 -9.55 17.21
N THR A 165 -6.78 -10.50 17.85
CA THR A 165 -7.04 -10.86 19.25
C THR A 165 -6.13 -10.07 20.17
N MET A 166 -6.68 -9.64 21.30
CA MET A 166 -5.93 -9.06 22.40
C MET A 166 -5.98 -10.03 23.57
N THR A 167 -4.84 -10.26 24.20
CA THR A 167 -4.79 -10.91 25.52
C THR A 167 -4.99 -9.85 26.60
N GLY A 168 -5.80 -10.16 27.60
CA GLY A 168 -5.87 -9.38 28.84
C GLY A 168 -4.51 -9.31 29.54
N ASN A 169 -4.26 -8.22 30.24
CA ASN A 169 -2.96 -7.93 30.85
C ASN A 169 -3.02 -7.04 32.11
N ASP A 170 -4.19 -6.92 32.75
CA ASP A 170 -4.37 -6.39 34.12
C ASP A 170 -3.60 -5.09 34.43
N GLY A 171 -3.65 -4.13 33.52
CA GLY A 171 -3.05 -2.80 33.64
C GLY A 171 -1.61 -2.71 33.18
N THR A 172 -0.99 -3.80 32.75
CA THR A 172 0.36 -3.80 32.16
C THR A 172 0.30 -3.50 30.65
N ARG A 173 1.42 -3.11 30.05
CA ARG A 173 1.53 -2.93 28.60
C ARG A 173 1.96 -4.22 27.92
N LYS A 174 1.38 -4.53 26.78
CA LYS A 174 1.74 -5.69 25.95
C LYS A 174 1.93 -5.27 24.50
N THR A 175 2.98 -5.81 23.89
CA THR A 175 3.26 -5.64 22.47
C THR A 175 2.79 -6.88 21.71
N ALA A 176 2.07 -6.68 20.62
CA ALA A 176 1.60 -7.76 19.76
C ALA A 176 1.86 -7.43 18.29
N THR A 177 2.23 -8.46 17.52
CA THR A 177 2.30 -8.37 16.05
C THR A 177 0.90 -8.61 15.49
N LEU A 178 0.37 -7.64 14.76
CA LEU A 178 -0.94 -7.68 14.13
C LEU A 178 -0.91 -8.36 12.77
N SER A 179 0.19 -8.23 12.03
CA SER A 179 0.44 -8.90 10.76
C SER A 179 1.94 -8.88 10.44
N ASN A 180 2.40 -9.84 9.63
CA ASN A 180 3.75 -9.85 9.05
C ASN A 180 3.75 -9.50 7.56
N ASP A 181 2.57 -9.21 7.01
CA ASP A 181 2.41 -8.92 5.59
C ASP A 181 1.23 -7.96 5.40
N ILE A 182 1.47 -6.68 5.68
CA ILE A 182 0.58 -5.60 5.23
C ILE A 182 1.17 -4.92 4.00
N THR A 183 0.29 -4.30 3.21
CA THR A 183 0.65 -3.46 2.07
C THR A 183 0.49 -1.99 2.44
N LEU A 184 1.52 -1.20 2.18
CA LEU A 184 1.47 0.27 2.26
C LEU A 184 1.63 0.85 0.87
N GLN A 185 0.82 1.86 0.55
CA GLN A 185 0.99 2.64 -0.68
C GLN A 185 2.22 3.56 -0.57
N SER A 186 2.76 3.99 -1.70
CA SER A 186 3.80 5.03 -1.72
C SER A 186 3.32 6.31 -1.03
N GLY A 187 4.15 6.90 -0.17
CA GLY A 187 3.80 8.11 0.56
C GLY A 187 2.88 7.86 1.76
N MET A 188 1.92 8.77 1.97
CA MET A 188 1.10 8.78 3.18
C MET A 188 0.03 7.70 3.19
N ASN A 189 -0.06 6.98 4.31
CA ASN A 189 -1.10 6.02 4.61
C ASN A 189 -1.87 6.45 5.87
N THR A 190 -3.08 5.94 5.99
CA THR A 190 -3.93 6.06 7.18
C THR A 190 -4.19 4.68 7.75
N ILE A 191 -4.19 4.58 9.08
CA ILE A 191 -4.49 3.34 9.78
C ILE A 191 -5.53 3.62 10.85
N ASP A 192 -6.65 2.93 10.74
CA ASP A 192 -7.73 3.02 11.72
C ASP A 192 -7.73 1.78 12.61
N PHE A 193 -8.06 1.99 13.88
CA PHE A 193 -8.36 0.97 14.87
C PHE A 193 -9.77 1.16 15.42
N LYS A 194 -10.45 0.06 15.71
CA LYS A 194 -11.72 0.07 16.45
C LYS A 194 -11.87 -1.14 17.33
N TRP A 195 -12.59 -0.97 18.43
CA TRP A 195 -13.04 -2.08 19.26
C TRP A 195 -14.16 -2.88 18.56
N VAL A 196 -14.14 -4.20 18.74
CA VAL A 196 -15.13 -5.12 18.15
C VAL A 196 -15.93 -5.83 19.25
N SER A 197 -15.26 -6.49 20.19
CA SER A 197 -15.92 -7.20 21.28
C SER A 197 -14.97 -7.54 22.44
N GLY A 198 -15.54 -7.92 23.59
CA GLY A 198 -14.78 -8.36 24.76
C GLY A 198 -14.03 -7.20 25.45
N THR A 199 -12.82 -7.47 25.92
CA THR A 199 -12.00 -6.50 26.64
C THR A 199 -11.71 -5.26 25.81
N GLN A 200 -11.93 -4.09 26.41
CA GLN A 200 -11.55 -2.80 25.83
C GLN A 200 -10.08 -2.50 26.11
N TRP A 201 -9.42 -1.72 25.26
CA TRP A 201 -8.01 -1.40 25.42
C TRP A 201 -7.72 0.07 25.21
N ALA A 202 -6.68 0.51 25.90
CA ALA A 202 -5.96 1.75 25.66
C ALA A 202 -4.79 1.45 24.71
N GLN A 203 -4.55 2.35 23.75
CA GLN A 203 -3.52 2.17 22.73
C GLN A 203 -2.31 3.04 23.09
N ASP A 204 -1.10 2.49 22.99
CA ASP A 204 0.14 3.20 23.29
C ASP A 204 0.81 3.70 22.00
N TRP A 205 1.31 2.79 21.17
CA TRP A 205 1.84 3.12 19.87
C TRP A 205 1.61 2.03 18.85
N ILE A 206 1.86 2.37 17.59
CA ILE A 206 2.07 1.42 16.52
C ILE A 206 3.47 1.56 15.92
N GLU A 207 3.98 0.46 15.36
CA GLU A 207 5.21 0.47 14.58
C GLU A 207 5.00 -0.42 13.35
N ILE A 208 5.43 0.08 12.19
CA ILE A 208 5.49 -0.71 10.97
C ILE A 208 6.92 -0.78 10.49
N THR A 209 7.40 -2.00 10.28
CA THR A 209 8.75 -2.25 9.82
C THR A 209 8.78 -3.12 8.58
N ARG A 210 9.89 -3.07 7.85
CA ARG A 210 10.22 -3.96 6.74
C ARG A 210 11.72 -4.12 6.67
N ASP A 211 12.17 -5.36 6.51
CA ASP A 211 13.58 -5.63 6.27
C ASP A 211 14.01 -5.12 4.88
N ALA A 212 15.32 -4.89 4.72
CA ALA A 212 15.87 -4.54 3.42
C ALA A 212 15.66 -5.70 2.42
N THR A 213 15.34 -5.38 1.17
CA THR A 213 15.31 -6.37 0.09
C THR A 213 16.60 -6.29 -0.71
N SER A 214 17.20 -7.46 -0.96
CA SER A 214 18.45 -7.65 -1.71
C SER A 214 18.20 -8.06 -3.15
#